data_AF-X0TD05-F1
#
_entry.id   AF-X0TD05-F1
#
_cell.length_a   1.000
_cell.length_b   1.000
_cell.length_c   1.000
_cell.angle_alpha   90.00
_cell.angle_beta   90.00
_cell.angle_gamma   90.00
#
_symmetry.space_group_name_H-M   'P 1'
#
loop_
_entity.id
_entity.type
_entity.pdbx_description
1 polymer ?
#
loop_
_entity_poly.entity_id
_entity_poly.type
_entity_poly.pdbx_seq_one_letter_code
_entity_poly.pdbx_strand_id
1 'polypeptide(L)'
;MNNCPFCKEPIEHYWSYCRNCNKPLITNINDDLNKRLFSPYNGVSYHSNDFEEEDEHYDTNIIDDETIEQELTELEDQLTESEKLGKDMGNLLLKKASLFYKKRDFPKALKNLELALENFLDEKDFLNVIICHNELGLIHEETGFFDQAIYHFDRALSTLEDLNDNIKKIQVMNNLGNVYYLINDLEHSYKYYQDALNLAEEENSEIEAIKTSSNLVE
;
A
#
# COMPACT_ATOMS: atom_id res chain seq x y z
N MET A 1 0.14 32.42 -2.68
CA MET A 1 0.29 31.58 -3.88
C MET A 1 0.94 30.31 -3.41
N ASN A 2 0.42 29.13 -3.79
CA ASN A 2 1.10 27.86 -3.53
C ASN A 2 1.57 27.30 -4.90
N ASN A 3 2.83 26.88 -4.95
CA ASN A 3 3.85 27.17 -6.03
C ASN A 3 4.01 25.64 -6.54
N CYS A 4 3.40 25.25 -7.67
CA CYS A 4 3.78 24.10 -8.52
C CYS A 4 3.68 24.53 -9.99
N PRO A 5 4.81 24.94 -10.59
CA PRO A 5 5.23 24.28 -11.85
C PRO A 5 6.60 23.55 -11.87
N PHE A 6 7.37 23.68 -10.78
CA PHE A 6 8.63 23.00 -10.41
C PHE A 6 10.00 23.31 -11.03
N CYS A 7 11.01 23.25 -10.13
CA CYS A 7 12.38 23.81 -10.10
C CYS A 7 12.62 25.16 -9.35
N LYS A 8 11.61 26.01 -9.11
CA LYS A 8 11.69 27.36 -8.48
C LYS A 8 10.46 27.73 -7.61
N GLU A 9 9.67 26.74 -7.23
CA GLU A 9 8.21 26.82 -7.44
C GLU A 9 7.36 26.47 -6.20
N PRO A 10 6.15 27.04 -6.13
CA PRO A 10 5.45 27.72 -4.45
C PRO A 10 4.97 26.83 -3.27
N ILE A 11 5.20 25.51 -3.23
CA ILE A 11 4.64 24.45 -2.33
C ILE A 11 4.03 24.83 -0.95
N GLU A 12 2.94 24.24 -0.41
CA GLU A 12 2.03 23.09 -0.70
C GLU A 12 0.61 23.39 -0.12
N HIS A 13 -0.48 22.62 -0.39
CA HIS A 13 -1.69 22.75 0.47
C HIS A 13 -2.50 21.48 0.86
N TYR A 14 -2.30 20.34 0.18
CA TYR A 14 -2.52 18.96 0.63
C TYR A 14 -1.92 18.04 -0.45
N TRP A 15 -0.75 18.45 -0.90
CA TRP A 15 -0.25 18.11 -2.22
C TRP A 15 0.52 16.78 -2.12
N SER A 16 0.56 16.02 -3.23
CA SER A 16 0.49 14.55 -3.14
C SER A 16 1.65 13.76 -3.77
N TYR A 17 2.57 14.42 -4.49
CA TYR A 17 3.96 14.37 -4.01
C TYR A 17 4.75 15.64 -4.26
N CYS A 18 5.63 15.96 -3.29
CA CYS A 18 6.42 17.19 -3.21
C CYS A 18 7.95 17.04 -3.45
N ARG A 19 8.46 16.14 -4.30
CA ARG A 19 9.91 16.12 -4.62
C ARG A 19 10.32 17.17 -5.68
N ASN A 20 10.27 16.89 -6.99
CA ASN A 20 10.65 17.73 -8.17
C ASN A 20 11.90 18.63 -8.08
N CYS A 21 13.08 18.18 -8.52
CA CYS A 21 13.66 16.81 -8.54
C CYS A 21 12.69 15.63 -8.26
N ASN A 22 12.02 15.12 -9.31
CA ASN A 22 11.02 14.02 -9.29
C ASN A 22 9.56 14.34 -8.75
N LYS A 23 8.71 15.16 -9.44
CA LYS A 23 7.25 15.33 -9.07
C LYS A 23 6.24 15.94 -10.09
N PRO A 24 4.93 15.60 -9.95
CA PRO A 24 3.74 16.23 -10.52
C PRO A 24 2.72 16.73 -9.47
N LEU A 25 1.97 17.79 -9.78
CA LEU A 25 0.85 18.28 -8.96
C LEU A 25 -0.10 19.20 -9.76
N ILE A 26 -1.34 19.55 -9.35
CA ILE A 26 -2.42 18.90 -8.54
C ILE A 26 -3.59 19.90 -8.44
N THR A 27 -4.68 19.54 -7.74
CA THR A 27 -5.62 20.38 -6.93
C THR A 27 -7.10 20.11 -7.26
N ASN A 28 -7.93 20.15 -6.21
CA ASN A 28 -9.39 19.98 -6.17
C ASN A 28 -10.11 20.56 -7.40
N ILE A 29 -10.51 19.64 -8.28
CA ILE A 29 -11.67 19.81 -9.14
C ILE A 29 -12.70 18.81 -8.62
N ASN A 30 -13.88 19.29 -8.23
CA ASN A 30 -14.87 18.52 -7.48
C ASN A 30 -15.64 17.56 -8.42
N ASP A 31 -15.06 16.42 -8.75
CA ASP A 31 -15.71 15.33 -9.51
C ASP A 31 -15.22 13.97 -8.97
N ASP A 32 -16.12 12.99 -8.93
CA ASP A 32 -15.87 11.71 -8.24
C ASP A 32 -14.79 10.85 -8.90
N LEU A 33 -13.70 10.63 -8.15
CA LEU A 33 -12.57 9.71 -8.39
C LEU A 33 -11.78 9.97 -9.68
N ASN A 34 -10.45 10.10 -9.56
CA ASN A 34 -9.51 10.29 -10.69
C ASN A 34 -9.68 9.21 -11.77
N LYS A 35 -10.46 9.50 -12.83
CA LYS A 35 -10.78 8.53 -13.89
C LYS A 35 -9.60 8.33 -14.85
N ARG A 36 -8.73 7.39 -14.46
CA ARG A 36 -7.60 6.82 -15.23
C ARG A 36 -6.52 7.84 -15.64
N LEU A 37 -5.46 7.88 -14.85
CA LEU A 37 -4.14 7.80 -15.47
C LEU A 37 -4.02 6.38 -16.06
N PHE A 38 -4.05 6.27 -17.39
CA PHE A 38 -3.68 5.03 -18.06
C PHE A 38 -2.16 4.87 -17.93
N SER A 39 -1.71 4.11 -16.93
CA SER A 39 -0.39 3.50 -17.04
C SER A 39 -0.42 2.47 -18.17
N PRO A 40 0.59 2.42 -19.06
CA PRO A 40 0.76 1.31 -20.00
C PRO A 40 1.12 0.00 -19.31
N TYR A 41 1.58 0.07 -18.06
CA TYR A 41 1.84 -1.08 -17.22
C TYR A 41 0.55 -1.80 -16.86
N ASN A 42 0.51 -3.10 -17.13
CA ASN A 42 -0.27 -4.00 -16.31
C ASN A 42 0.30 -3.87 -14.89
N GLY A 43 -0.49 -3.36 -13.95
CA GLY A 43 -0.18 -3.53 -12.53
C GLY A 43 -0.32 -5.00 -12.22
N VAL A 44 0.78 -5.76 -12.33
CA VAL A 44 0.75 -7.20 -12.11
C VAL A 44 0.79 -7.46 -10.62
N SER A 45 -0.38 -7.31 -9.99
CA SER A 45 -0.68 -8.17 -8.85
C SER A 45 -0.60 -9.61 -9.37
N TYR A 46 0.51 -10.29 -9.05
CA TYR A 46 0.76 -11.66 -9.47
C TYR A 46 -0.13 -12.61 -8.65
N HIS A 47 -1.42 -12.64 -9.00
CA HIS A 47 -2.32 -13.74 -8.63
C HIS A 47 -1.98 -14.99 -9.44
N SER A 48 -0.80 -15.54 -9.19
CA SER A 48 -0.64 -16.98 -9.18
C SER A 48 -1.43 -17.51 -7.97
N ASN A 49 -2.60 -18.08 -8.25
CA ASN A 49 -3.12 -19.14 -7.39
C ASN A 49 -2.07 -20.27 -7.32
N ASP A 50 -2.09 -21.02 -6.22
CA ASP A 50 -1.05 -21.96 -5.78
C ASP A 50 0.23 -21.19 -5.35
N PHE A 51 0.67 -21.20 -4.08
CA PHE A 51 0.53 -22.22 -3.02
C PHE A 51 0.16 -21.64 -1.64
N GLU A 52 -0.07 -22.55 -0.67
CA GLU A 52 -0.63 -22.30 0.67
C GLU A 52 0.34 -21.60 1.65
N GLU A 53 0.23 -20.27 1.81
CA GLU A 53 0.50 -19.57 3.08
C GLU A 53 -0.62 -18.54 3.34
N GLU A 54 -1.01 -18.34 4.61
CA GLU A 54 -2.17 -17.52 5.01
C GLU A 54 -1.84 -16.01 5.13
N ASP A 55 -1.16 -15.43 4.14
CA ASP A 55 -0.87 -13.98 4.07
C ASP A 55 -2.11 -13.19 3.58
N GLU A 56 -2.68 -12.32 4.42
CA GLU A 56 -3.88 -11.51 4.12
C GLU A 56 -3.65 -10.31 3.16
N HIS A 57 -3.02 -10.54 2.00
CA HIS A 57 -2.91 -9.52 0.94
C HIS A 57 -4.05 -9.58 -0.09
N TYR A 58 -4.46 -8.42 -0.61
CA TYR A 58 -5.75 -8.24 -1.27
C TYR A 58 -5.89 -8.94 -2.65
N ASP A 59 -6.46 -10.14 -2.63
CA ASP A 59 -6.97 -10.88 -3.80
C ASP A 59 -7.80 -9.99 -4.76
N THR A 60 -7.27 -9.66 -5.95
CA THR A 60 -7.96 -8.80 -6.92
C THR A 60 -8.94 -9.54 -7.82
N ASN A 61 -9.39 -10.76 -7.49
CA ASN A 61 -10.58 -11.31 -8.12
C ASN A 61 -11.78 -10.39 -7.83
N ILE A 62 -12.37 -9.84 -8.89
CA ILE A 62 -13.56 -8.98 -8.78
C ILE A 62 -14.76 -9.90 -8.49
N ILE A 63 -15.02 -10.08 -7.20
CA ILE A 63 -16.18 -10.78 -6.66
C ILE A 63 -17.46 -10.02 -7.03
N ASP A 64 -18.56 -10.74 -7.21
CA ASP A 64 -19.88 -10.15 -7.52
C ASP A 64 -20.33 -9.16 -6.43
N ASP A 65 -20.84 -7.99 -6.85
CA ASP A 65 -21.12 -6.84 -5.97
C ASP A 65 -22.10 -7.21 -4.84
N GLU A 66 -23.06 -8.10 -5.12
CA GLU A 66 -24.05 -8.61 -4.15
C GLU A 66 -23.41 -9.50 -3.07
N THR A 67 -22.37 -10.27 -3.43
CA THR A 67 -21.63 -11.11 -2.46
C THR A 67 -20.81 -10.24 -1.51
N ILE A 68 -20.14 -9.21 -2.04
CA ILE A 68 -19.36 -8.28 -1.21
C ILE A 68 -20.27 -7.49 -0.26
N GLU A 69 -21.48 -7.12 -0.68
CA GLU A 69 -22.44 -6.42 0.17
C GLU A 69 -23.02 -7.30 1.29
N GLN A 70 -23.14 -8.62 1.06
CA GLN A 70 -23.45 -9.58 2.12
C GLN A 70 -22.30 -9.67 3.14
N GLU A 71 -21.06 -9.90 2.72
CA GLU A 71 -19.89 -9.96 3.62
C GLU A 71 -19.66 -8.65 4.40
N LEU A 72 -19.84 -7.48 3.76
CA LEU A 72 -19.76 -6.18 4.44
C LEU A 72 -20.84 -6.00 5.51
N THR A 73 -22.02 -6.61 5.32
CA THR A 73 -23.11 -6.58 6.32
C THR A 73 -22.78 -7.48 7.51
N GLU A 74 -22.31 -8.71 7.25
CA GLU A 74 -21.88 -9.64 8.30
C GLU A 74 -20.70 -9.10 9.12
N LEU A 75 -19.77 -8.36 8.50
CA LEU A 75 -18.67 -7.69 9.19
C LEU A 75 -19.14 -6.52 10.05
N GLU A 76 -20.17 -5.77 9.63
CA GLU A 76 -20.72 -4.68 10.44
C GLU A 76 -21.38 -5.20 11.73
N ASP A 77 -22.12 -6.31 11.64
CA ASP A 77 -22.68 -6.98 12.82
C ASP A 77 -21.58 -7.52 13.75
N GLN A 78 -20.52 -8.12 13.20
CA GLN A 78 -19.38 -8.62 13.98
C GLN A 78 -18.61 -7.50 14.68
N LEU A 79 -18.30 -6.40 13.99
CA LEU A 79 -17.70 -5.20 14.59
C LEU A 79 -18.59 -4.63 15.70
N THR A 80 -19.89 -4.55 15.44
CA THR A 80 -20.91 -4.09 16.39
C THR A 80 -21.11 -5.04 17.58
N GLU A 81 -20.65 -6.29 17.53
CA GLU A 81 -20.53 -7.17 18.70
C GLU A 81 -19.18 -6.96 19.41
N SER A 82 -18.06 -6.93 18.68
CA SER A 82 -16.71 -6.76 19.24
C SER A 82 -16.56 -5.44 20.01
N GLU A 83 -17.09 -4.33 19.48
CA GLU A 83 -17.10 -3.02 20.16
C GLU A 83 -17.82 -3.11 21.53
N LYS A 84 -19.01 -3.74 21.57
CA LYS A 84 -19.80 -3.90 22.81
C LYS A 84 -19.11 -4.80 23.84
N LEU A 85 -18.24 -5.71 23.38
CA LEU A 85 -17.50 -6.65 24.22
C LEU A 85 -16.10 -6.15 24.59
N GLY A 86 -15.63 -5.04 24.00
CA GLY A 86 -14.27 -4.54 24.19
C GLY A 86 -13.19 -5.52 23.68
N LYS A 87 -13.46 -6.18 22.56
CA LYS A 87 -12.52 -7.08 21.85
C LYS A 87 -11.71 -6.29 20.81
N ASP A 88 -10.60 -6.87 20.34
CA ASP A 88 -9.97 -6.48 19.07
C ASP A 88 -10.99 -6.38 17.93
N MET A 89 -10.76 -5.40 17.07
CA MET A 89 -11.46 -5.21 15.80
C MET A 89 -10.49 -5.10 14.60
N GLY A 90 -9.17 -5.07 14.81
CA GLY A 90 -8.16 -4.85 13.77
C GLY A 90 -8.31 -5.79 12.60
N ASN A 91 -8.41 -7.10 12.86
CA ASN A 91 -8.56 -8.13 11.82
C ASN A 91 -9.89 -7.99 11.04
N LEU A 92 -10.99 -7.67 11.73
CA LEU A 92 -12.30 -7.42 11.11
C LEU A 92 -12.28 -6.15 10.25
N LEU A 93 -11.58 -5.11 10.69
CA LEU A 93 -11.39 -3.85 9.98
C LEU A 93 -10.47 -4.03 8.76
N LEU A 94 -9.42 -4.84 8.86
CA LEU A 94 -8.51 -5.18 7.75
C LEU A 94 -9.24 -5.96 6.64
N LYS A 95 -10.02 -7.00 6.99
CA LYS A 95 -10.87 -7.70 6.02
C LYS A 95 -11.90 -6.75 5.39
N LYS A 96 -12.54 -5.89 6.19
CA LYS A 96 -13.51 -4.89 5.70
C LYS A 96 -12.87 -3.87 4.75
N ALA A 97 -11.62 -3.49 4.98
CA ALA A 97 -10.85 -2.65 4.07
C ALA A 97 -10.57 -3.37 2.73
N SER A 98 -10.19 -4.66 2.76
CA SER A 98 -10.02 -5.49 1.56
C SER A 98 -11.28 -5.47 0.68
N LEU A 99 -12.46 -5.68 1.26
CA LEU A 99 -13.72 -5.67 0.52
C LEU A 99 -14.04 -4.31 -0.12
N PHE A 100 -13.72 -3.20 0.56
CA PHE A 100 -13.84 -1.86 -0.05
C PHE A 100 -12.79 -1.60 -1.14
N TYR A 101 -11.57 -2.12 -1.00
CA TYR A 101 -10.55 -2.07 -2.06
C TYR A 101 -11.00 -2.85 -3.31
N LYS A 102 -11.57 -4.06 -3.14
CA LYS A 102 -12.17 -4.83 -4.25
C LYS A 102 -13.32 -4.08 -4.93
N LYS A 103 -14.20 -3.41 -4.17
CA LYS A 103 -15.25 -2.50 -4.72
C LYS A 103 -14.72 -1.14 -5.22
N ARG A 104 -13.39 -0.91 -5.19
CA ARG A 104 -12.72 0.35 -5.59
C ARG A 104 -13.14 1.58 -4.78
N ASP A 105 -13.72 1.37 -3.60
CA ASP A 105 -14.14 2.39 -2.63
C ASP A 105 -12.98 2.75 -1.70
N PHE A 106 -11.92 3.30 -2.29
CA PHE A 106 -10.70 3.68 -1.58
C PHE A 106 -10.92 4.56 -0.35
N PRO A 107 -11.84 5.55 -0.33
CA PRO A 107 -12.10 6.34 0.87
C PRO A 107 -12.58 5.51 2.07
N LYS A 108 -13.34 4.43 1.83
CA LYS A 108 -13.71 3.49 2.89
C LYS A 108 -12.60 2.49 3.18
N ALA A 109 -11.86 2.02 2.18
CA ALA A 109 -10.73 1.11 2.39
C ALA A 109 -9.67 1.75 3.31
N LEU A 110 -9.20 2.96 2.97
CA LEU A 110 -8.28 3.76 3.78
C LEU A 110 -8.80 3.95 5.21
N LYS A 111 -10.06 4.37 5.38
CA LYS A 111 -10.64 4.58 6.71
C LYS A 111 -10.66 3.31 7.59
N ASN A 112 -10.94 2.14 7.00
CA ASN A 112 -10.96 0.90 7.79
C ASN A 112 -9.53 0.42 8.09
N LEU A 113 -8.56 0.67 7.20
CA LEU A 113 -7.13 0.45 7.47
C LEU A 113 -6.57 1.39 8.56
N GLU A 114 -6.96 2.67 8.58
CA GLU A 114 -6.60 3.62 9.65
C GLU A 114 -7.08 3.10 11.02
N LEU A 115 -8.35 2.68 11.11
CA LEU A 115 -8.92 2.11 12.33
C LEU A 115 -8.29 0.76 12.70
N ALA A 116 -7.92 -0.08 11.73
CA ALA A 116 -7.22 -1.33 11.97
C ALA A 116 -5.83 -1.07 12.57
N LEU A 117 -5.07 -0.15 11.97
CA LEU A 117 -3.77 0.29 12.45
C LEU A 117 -3.82 0.83 13.89
N GLU A 118 -4.86 1.60 14.26
CA GLU A 118 -5.06 2.05 15.64
C GLU A 118 -5.24 0.87 16.62
N ASN A 119 -6.03 -0.16 16.28
CA ASN A 119 -6.21 -1.36 17.12
C ASN A 119 -4.89 -2.12 17.29
N PHE A 120 -4.19 -2.42 16.18
CA PHE A 120 -2.94 -3.19 16.21
C PHE A 120 -1.79 -2.45 16.91
N LEU A 121 -1.79 -1.12 16.92
CA LEU A 121 -0.82 -0.32 17.69
C LEU A 121 -1.07 -0.39 19.21
N ASP A 122 -2.32 -0.40 19.66
CA ASP A 122 -2.68 -0.56 21.07
C ASP A 122 -2.36 -1.97 21.59
N GLU A 123 -2.63 -3.01 20.78
CA GLU A 123 -2.28 -4.41 21.11
C GLU A 123 -0.77 -4.71 20.95
N LYS A 124 -0.05 -3.90 20.17
CA LYS A 124 1.36 -4.08 19.74
C LYS A 124 1.57 -5.29 18.82
N ASP A 125 0.59 -5.56 17.97
CA ASP A 125 0.76 -6.49 16.86
C ASP A 125 1.57 -5.81 15.75
N PHE A 126 2.89 -5.85 15.88
CA PHE A 126 3.81 -5.24 14.93
C PHE A 126 3.71 -5.85 13.52
N LEU A 127 3.26 -7.10 13.38
CA LEU A 127 3.07 -7.75 12.08
C LEU A 127 1.88 -7.14 11.35
N ASN A 128 0.74 -7.03 12.02
CA ASN A 128 -0.45 -6.42 11.42
C ASN A 128 -0.31 -4.88 11.27
N VAL A 129 0.51 -4.22 12.10
CA VAL A 129 0.95 -2.83 11.86
C VAL A 129 1.73 -2.69 10.54
N ILE A 130 2.62 -3.64 10.21
CA ILE A 130 3.34 -3.68 8.93
C ILE A 130 2.36 -3.88 7.76
N ILE A 131 1.43 -4.82 7.86
CA ILE A 131 0.44 -5.10 6.81
C ILE A 131 -0.44 -3.88 6.57
N CYS A 132 -0.98 -3.26 7.62
CA CYS A 132 -1.79 -2.04 7.50
C CYS A 132 -0.99 -0.89 6.87
N HIS A 133 0.29 -0.72 7.24
CA HIS A 133 1.15 0.26 6.58
C HIS A 133 1.43 -0.09 5.11
N ASN A 134 1.64 -1.35 4.74
CA ASN A 134 1.85 -1.75 3.35
C ASN A 134 0.60 -1.48 2.48
N GLU A 135 -0.59 -1.87 2.95
CA GLU A 135 -1.85 -1.68 2.21
C GLU A 135 -2.27 -0.20 2.11
N LEU A 136 -2.07 0.61 3.17
CA LEU A 136 -2.22 2.06 3.09
C LEU A 136 -1.25 2.66 2.06
N GLY A 137 -0.01 2.15 2.00
CA GLY A 137 0.98 2.53 1.01
C GLY A 137 0.52 2.27 -0.43
N LEU A 138 0.08 1.03 -0.70
CA LEU A 138 -0.39 0.58 -2.03
C LEU A 138 -1.62 1.36 -2.51
N ILE A 139 -2.62 1.56 -1.63
CA ILE A 139 -3.81 2.36 -1.99
C ILE A 139 -3.42 3.81 -2.27
N HIS A 140 -2.48 4.39 -1.51
CA HIS A 140 -2.00 5.73 -1.77
C HIS A 140 -1.14 5.84 -3.03
N GLU A 141 -0.38 4.82 -3.41
CA GLU A 141 0.29 4.74 -4.72
C GLU A 141 -0.74 4.75 -5.86
N GLU A 142 -1.71 3.82 -5.84
CA GLU A 142 -2.72 3.70 -6.90
C GLU A 142 -3.60 4.95 -7.03
N THR A 143 -3.96 5.58 -5.92
CA THR A 143 -4.81 6.79 -5.92
C THR A 143 -4.04 8.09 -6.25
N GLY A 144 -2.71 8.03 -6.38
CA GLY A 144 -1.88 9.18 -6.79
C GLY A 144 -1.36 10.06 -5.64
N PHE A 145 -1.36 9.52 -4.41
CA PHE A 145 -0.90 10.15 -3.17
C PHE A 145 0.45 9.60 -2.71
N PHE A 146 1.43 9.60 -3.62
CA PHE A 146 2.76 9.03 -3.43
C PHE A 146 3.59 9.62 -2.26
N ASP A 147 3.24 10.80 -1.72
CA ASP A 147 3.78 11.28 -0.43
C ASP A 147 3.24 10.48 0.76
N GLN A 148 1.97 10.08 0.75
CA GLN A 148 1.43 9.12 1.72
C GLN A 148 1.96 7.71 1.43
N ALA A 149 2.09 7.31 0.16
CA ALA A 149 2.63 5.98 -0.19
C ALA A 149 4.02 5.73 0.43
N ILE A 150 4.98 6.64 0.20
CA ILE A 150 6.31 6.55 0.81
C ILE A 150 6.23 6.61 2.34
N TYR A 151 5.45 7.55 2.91
CA TYR A 151 5.30 7.62 4.37
C TYR A 151 4.84 6.29 4.97
N HIS A 152 3.84 5.65 4.37
CA HIS A 152 3.33 4.37 4.85
C HIS A 152 4.32 3.22 4.63
N PHE A 153 4.99 3.14 3.48
CA PHE A 153 6.02 2.12 3.25
C PHE A 153 7.27 2.29 4.14
N ASP A 154 7.75 3.52 4.39
CA ASP A 154 8.85 3.79 5.33
C ASP A 154 8.48 3.39 6.77
N ARG A 155 7.21 3.54 7.16
CA ARG A 155 6.71 3.09 8.47
C ARG A 155 6.64 1.57 8.58
N ALA A 156 6.27 0.86 7.51
CA ALA A 156 6.38 -0.60 7.46
C ALA A 156 7.84 -1.04 7.54
N LEU A 157 8.73 -0.44 6.72
CA LEU A 157 10.16 -0.76 6.67
C LEU A 157 10.85 -0.53 8.02
N SER A 158 10.56 0.58 8.71
CA SER A 158 11.07 0.87 10.06
C SER A 158 10.61 -0.14 11.11
N THR A 159 9.41 -0.72 10.97
CA THR A 159 8.92 -1.78 11.87
C THR A 159 9.59 -3.13 11.54
N LEU A 160 9.98 -3.33 10.28
CA LEU A 160 10.83 -4.42 9.76
C LEU A 160 12.35 -4.20 10.01
N GLU A 161 12.73 -3.25 10.87
CA GLU A 161 14.09 -3.19 11.44
C GLU A 161 14.18 -3.84 12.83
N ASP A 162 13.10 -3.81 13.60
CA ASP A 162 12.98 -4.53 14.89
C ASP A 162 12.53 -6.00 14.72
N LEU A 163 11.96 -6.35 13.55
CA LEU A 163 11.53 -7.70 13.19
C LEU A 163 12.37 -8.25 12.02
N ASN A 164 13.02 -9.40 12.22
CA ASN A 164 13.88 -10.06 11.22
C ASN A 164 13.06 -10.80 10.12
N ASP A 165 11.96 -10.23 9.62
CA ASP A 165 11.23 -10.73 8.44
C ASP A 165 11.83 -10.08 7.18
N ASN A 166 12.93 -10.66 6.70
CA ASN A 166 13.64 -10.16 5.53
C ASN A 166 12.82 -10.30 4.22
N ILE A 167 11.82 -11.20 4.17
CA ILE A 167 10.95 -11.36 2.99
C ILE A 167 9.99 -10.17 2.86
N LYS A 168 9.27 -9.82 3.93
CA LYS A 168 8.42 -8.61 3.93
C LYS A 168 9.25 -7.34 3.75
N LYS A 169 10.50 -7.33 4.24
CA LYS A 169 11.46 -6.25 3.99
C LYS A 169 11.78 -6.05 2.51
N ILE A 170 12.08 -7.13 1.78
CA ILE A 170 12.29 -7.10 0.32
C ILE A 170 11.04 -6.56 -0.40
N GLN A 171 9.85 -7.04 -0.01
CA GLN A 171 8.58 -6.61 -0.63
C GLN A 171 8.28 -5.12 -0.41
N VAL A 172 8.45 -4.60 0.81
CA VAL A 172 8.26 -3.17 1.11
C VAL A 172 9.34 -2.31 0.42
N MET A 173 10.58 -2.80 0.32
CA MET A 173 11.63 -2.12 -0.45
C MET A 173 11.34 -2.09 -1.95
N ASN A 174 10.75 -3.15 -2.51
CA ASN A 174 10.26 -3.15 -3.89
C ASN A 174 9.12 -2.14 -4.10
N ASN A 175 8.17 -2.04 -3.16
CA ASN A 175 7.10 -1.04 -3.23
C ASN A 175 7.63 0.40 -3.12
N LEU A 176 8.62 0.66 -2.26
CA LEU A 176 9.37 1.92 -2.28
C LEU A 176 10.05 2.14 -3.63
N GLY A 177 10.72 1.14 -4.19
CA GLY A 177 11.34 1.19 -5.52
C GLY A 177 10.35 1.55 -6.64
N ASN A 178 9.14 0.98 -6.61
CA ASN A 178 8.04 1.27 -7.53
C ASN A 178 7.58 2.73 -7.40
N VAL A 179 7.32 3.21 -6.18
CA VAL A 179 6.96 4.62 -5.97
C VAL A 179 8.10 5.54 -6.40
N TYR A 180 9.35 5.21 -6.06
CA TYR A 180 10.51 5.98 -6.48
C TYR A 180 10.68 6.01 -8.03
N TYR A 181 10.33 4.93 -8.73
CA TYR A 181 10.25 4.89 -10.20
C TYR A 181 9.13 5.80 -10.73
N LEU A 182 7.92 5.66 -10.20
CA LEU A 182 6.74 6.43 -10.60
C LEU A 182 6.89 7.94 -10.36
N ILE A 183 7.76 8.34 -9.42
CA ILE A 183 8.13 9.76 -9.23
C ILE A 183 9.19 10.28 -10.22
N ASN A 184 9.81 9.40 -11.02
CA ASN A 184 11.01 9.59 -11.86
C ASN A 184 12.34 9.67 -11.06
N ASP A 185 12.37 9.22 -9.81
CA ASP A 185 13.60 9.17 -9.00
C ASP A 185 14.33 7.85 -9.19
N LEU A 186 14.97 7.75 -10.35
CA LEU A 186 15.70 6.56 -10.78
C LEU A 186 16.90 6.25 -9.88
N GLU A 187 17.44 7.23 -9.13
CA GLU A 187 18.55 7.01 -8.19
C GLU A 187 18.06 6.26 -6.93
N HIS A 188 16.98 6.73 -6.30
CA HIS A 188 16.39 6.02 -5.18
C HIS A 188 15.75 4.70 -5.63
N SER A 189 15.04 4.68 -6.76
CA SER A 189 14.39 3.48 -7.30
C SER A 189 15.39 2.34 -7.54
N TYR A 190 16.45 2.61 -8.31
CA TYR A 190 17.53 1.64 -8.54
C TYR A 190 18.17 1.18 -7.23
N LYS A 191 18.40 2.09 -6.26
CA LYS A 191 18.95 1.73 -4.96
C LYS A 191 18.02 0.77 -4.19
N TYR A 192 16.73 1.08 -4.07
CA TYR A 192 15.78 0.25 -3.32
C TYR A 192 15.65 -1.15 -3.94
N TYR A 193 15.55 -1.26 -5.27
CA TYR A 193 15.57 -2.57 -5.94
C TYR A 193 16.91 -3.29 -5.80
N GLN A 194 18.06 -2.60 -5.90
CA GLN A 194 19.36 -3.25 -5.77
C GLN A 194 19.61 -3.75 -4.33
N ASP A 195 19.26 -2.94 -3.32
CA ASP A 195 19.34 -3.34 -1.91
C ASP A 195 18.37 -4.52 -1.62
N ALA A 196 17.18 -4.52 -2.24
CA ALA A 196 16.20 -5.62 -2.14
C ALA A 196 16.68 -6.90 -2.83
N LEU A 197 17.33 -6.79 -4.00
CA LEU A 197 17.89 -7.94 -4.73
C LEU A 197 19.03 -8.57 -3.95
N ASN A 198 19.93 -7.75 -3.39
CA ASN A 198 21.02 -8.22 -2.55
C ASN A 198 20.48 -9.02 -1.35
N LEU A 199 19.44 -8.51 -0.68
CA LEU A 199 18.80 -9.20 0.45
C LEU A 199 18.08 -10.48 0.03
N ALA A 200 17.44 -10.50 -1.14
CA ALA A 200 16.84 -11.72 -1.70
C ALA A 200 17.89 -12.79 -2.05
N GLU A 201 19.06 -12.40 -2.54
CA GLU A 201 20.19 -13.31 -2.77
C GLU A 201 20.80 -13.82 -1.45
N GLU A 202 20.93 -12.96 -0.42
CA GLU A 202 21.41 -13.36 0.92
C GLU A 202 20.46 -14.36 1.61
N GLU A 203 19.15 -14.15 1.53
CA GLU A 203 18.12 -15.08 2.02
C GLU A 203 17.90 -16.29 1.09
N ASN A 204 18.59 -16.36 -0.06
CA ASN A 204 18.45 -17.40 -1.09
C ASN A 204 17.00 -17.52 -1.65
N SER A 205 16.23 -16.42 -1.62
CA SER A 205 14.85 -16.36 -2.12
C SER A 205 14.82 -16.11 -3.63
N GLU A 206 14.90 -17.18 -4.42
CA GLU A 206 14.85 -17.13 -5.89
C GLU A 206 13.60 -16.39 -6.41
N ILE A 207 12.45 -16.55 -5.74
CA ILE A 207 11.18 -15.88 -6.11
C ILE A 207 11.29 -14.37 -5.95
N GLU A 208 11.77 -13.88 -4.80
CA GLU A 208 11.91 -12.44 -4.56
C GLU A 208 13.05 -11.83 -5.39
N ALA A 209 14.12 -12.58 -5.67
CA ALA A 209 15.17 -12.17 -6.59
C ALA A 209 14.65 -12.01 -8.03
N ILE A 210 13.80 -12.91 -8.51
CA ILE A 210 13.15 -12.80 -9.84
C ILE A 210 12.20 -11.61 -9.90
N LYS A 211 11.35 -11.40 -8.88
CA LYS A 211 10.46 -10.23 -8.77
C LYS A 211 11.28 -8.94 -8.83
N THR A 212 12.29 -8.82 -7.97
CA THR A 212 13.11 -7.60 -7.84
C THR A 212 13.94 -7.31 -9.08
N SER A 213 14.60 -8.33 -9.65
CA SER A 213 15.43 -8.15 -10.85
C SER A 213 14.62 -7.81 -12.10
N SER A 214 13.33 -8.18 -12.17
CA SER A 214 12.43 -7.73 -13.23
C SER A 214 12.27 -6.21 -13.25
N ASN A 215 12.20 -5.57 -12.06
CA ASN A 215 12.07 -4.12 -11.91
C ASN A 215 13.37 -3.34 -12.21
N LEU A 216 14.50 -4.03 -12.39
CA LEU A 216 15.83 -3.45 -12.67
C LEU A 216 16.20 -3.44 -14.17
N VAL A 217 15.34 -3.95 -15.05
CA VAL A 217 15.65 -4.26 -16.46
C VAL A 217 14.99 -3.31 -17.48
N GLU A 218 14.16 -2.36 -17.03
CA GLU A 218 13.38 -1.42 -17.86
C GLU A 218 13.82 0.05 -17.76
#